data_AF-A0A8T0Q3M3-F1
#
_entry.id   AF-A0A8T0Q3M3-F1
#
_cell.length_a   1.000
_cell.length_b   1.000
_cell.length_c   1.000
_cell.angle_alpha   90.00
_cell.angle_beta   90.00
_cell.angle_gamma   90.00
#
_symmetry.space_group_name_H-M   'P 1'
#
loop_
_entity.id
_entity.type
_entity.pdbx_description
1 polymer ?
#
loop_
_entity_poly.entity_id
_entity_poly.type
_entity_poly.pdbx_seq_one_letter_code
_entity_poly.pdbx_strand_id
1 'polypeptide(L)'
;MLEGAYLHVRCCAQTLNIMVQDGMKIIHEGIKKIRELLNHIDSSPSRIQAFNQIAMVNGLPTKRGIALDIPNSWNSTFKMVREALTYKVVLNSYANQNAKISPNEQDWIKAQSICGFHKTFEEATKVISSDRKPTSYMFFPLILSIKDALDNPAWQTSMVLEELGAAMKIKFEKIILVNLLGTSIPFGGQDYALL
;
A
#
# COMPACT_ATOMS: atom_id res chain seq x y z
N MET A 1 2.73 -13.08 -36.03
CA MET A 1 1.87 -13.50 -34.90
C MET A 1 2.62 -14.56 -34.13
N LEU A 2 3.29 -14.18 -33.03
CA LEU A 2 3.88 -15.10 -32.08
C LEU A 2 3.39 -14.66 -30.69
N GLU A 3 2.47 -15.50 -30.23
CA GLU A 3 1.86 -15.72 -28.92
C GLU A 3 2.49 -15.00 -27.72
N GLY A 4 1.61 -14.34 -26.93
CA GLY A 4 1.88 -13.76 -25.61
C GLY A 4 2.25 -14.80 -24.55
N ALA A 5 3.30 -15.58 -24.79
CA ALA A 5 3.77 -16.70 -23.99
C ALA A 5 4.60 -16.29 -22.76
N TYR A 6 4.97 -15.01 -22.61
CA TYR A 6 5.88 -14.56 -21.54
C TYR A 6 5.21 -13.74 -20.44
N LEU A 7 3.90 -13.53 -20.51
CA LEU A 7 3.13 -12.86 -19.45
C LEU A 7 2.66 -13.87 -18.40
N HIS A 8 3.64 -14.41 -17.70
CA HIS A 8 3.43 -15.36 -16.61
C HIS A 8 2.93 -14.61 -15.35
N VAL A 9 2.02 -15.23 -14.59
CA VAL A 9 1.41 -14.67 -13.36
C VAL A 9 2.44 -14.17 -12.34
N ARG A 10 3.63 -14.79 -12.29
CA ARG A 10 4.75 -14.32 -11.45
C ARG A 10 5.26 -12.92 -11.83
N CYS A 11 5.31 -12.58 -13.13
CA CYS A 11 5.70 -11.25 -13.60
C CYS A 11 4.69 -10.18 -13.13
N CYS A 12 3.40 -10.54 -13.05
CA CYS A 12 2.33 -9.63 -12.63
C CYS A 12 2.39 -9.36 -11.13
N ALA A 13 2.48 -10.39 -10.30
CA ALA A 13 2.65 -10.23 -8.86
C ALA A 13 3.90 -9.39 -8.53
N GLN A 14 4.97 -9.59 -9.28
CA GLN A 14 6.21 -8.84 -9.13
C GLN A 14 6.09 -7.38 -9.60
N THR A 15 5.42 -7.14 -10.73
CA THR A 15 5.08 -5.81 -11.24
C THR A 15 4.22 -5.03 -10.26
N LEU A 16 3.17 -5.66 -9.74
CA LEU A 16 2.31 -5.12 -8.70
C LEU A 16 3.09 -4.76 -7.44
N ASN A 17 3.93 -5.68 -6.97
CA ASN A 17 4.77 -5.47 -5.79
C ASN A 17 5.70 -4.25 -5.98
N ILE A 18 6.30 -4.09 -7.16
CA ILE A 18 7.16 -2.94 -7.48
C ILE A 18 6.35 -1.64 -7.51
N MET A 19 5.18 -1.63 -8.17
CA MET A 19 4.33 -0.43 -8.21
C MET A 19 3.90 -0.01 -6.81
N VAL A 20 3.44 -0.95 -5.99
CA VAL A 20 3.06 -0.71 -4.60
C VAL A 20 4.24 -0.19 -3.77
N GLN A 21 5.43 -0.78 -3.92
CA GLN A 21 6.63 -0.32 -3.22
C GLN A 21 7.04 1.10 -3.58
N ASP A 22 6.92 1.49 -4.86
CA ASP A 22 7.19 2.87 -5.27
C ASP A 22 6.13 3.83 -4.75
N GLY A 23 4.85 3.44 -4.79
CA GLY A 23 3.79 4.23 -4.18
C GLY A 23 3.99 4.45 -2.68
N MET A 24 4.53 3.45 -1.99
CA MET A 24 4.87 3.55 -0.57
C MET A 24 6.00 4.57 -0.28
N LYS A 25 6.89 4.86 -1.23
CA LYS A 25 7.95 5.87 -1.04
C LYS A 25 7.37 7.28 -0.92
N ILE A 26 6.30 7.58 -1.67
CA ILE A 26 5.64 8.91 -1.68
C ILE A 26 4.97 9.21 -0.33
N ILE A 27 4.51 8.16 0.36
CA ILE A 27 3.79 8.25 1.64
C ILE A 27 4.65 7.83 2.84
N HIS A 28 5.95 7.62 2.62
CA HIS A 28 6.86 7.03 3.61
C HIS A 28 6.86 7.81 4.92
N GLU A 29 6.87 9.14 4.86
CA GLU A 29 6.87 10.00 6.05
C GLU A 29 5.59 9.88 6.88
N GLY A 30 4.42 9.79 6.24
CA GLY A 30 3.15 9.58 6.94
C GLY A 30 3.10 8.21 7.62
N ILE A 31 3.53 7.16 6.91
CA ILE A 31 3.63 5.81 7.47
C ILE A 31 4.62 5.76 8.64
N LYS A 32 5.76 6.45 8.52
CA LYS A 32 6.78 6.51 9.57
C LYS A 32 6.23 7.14 10.85
N LYS A 33 5.53 8.27 10.77
CA LYS A 33 4.89 8.90 11.94
C LYS A 33 3.87 7.97 12.59
N ILE A 34 3.03 7.29 11.79
CA ILE A 34 2.07 6.30 12.31
C ILE A 34 2.81 5.20 13.05
N ARG A 35 3.84 4.60 12.43
CA ARG A 35 4.63 3.52 13.03
C ARG A 35 5.28 3.93 14.34
N GLU A 36 5.91 5.10 14.39
CA GLU A 36 6.58 5.62 15.59
C GLU A 36 5.58 5.83 16.73
N LEU A 37 4.40 6.37 16.42
CA LEU A 37 3.34 6.58 17.42
C LEU A 37 2.81 5.24 17.95
N LEU A 38 2.52 4.28 17.07
CA LEU A 38 2.06 2.95 17.45
C LEU A 38 3.10 2.21 18.29
N ASN A 39 4.37 2.27 17.90
CA ASN A 39 5.49 1.67 18.65
C ASN A 39 5.63 2.29 20.04
N HIS A 40 5.46 3.61 20.14
CA HIS A 40 5.48 4.30 21.43
C HIS A 40 4.34 3.84 22.35
N ILE A 41 3.13 3.65 21.81
CA ILE A 41 1.97 3.15 22.56
C ILE A 41 2.23 1.71 23.02
N ASP A 42 2.68 0.84 22.12
CA ASP A 42 2.83 -0.59 22.38
C ASP A 42 3.97 -0.92 23.36
N SER A 43 4.98 -0.04 23.47
CA SER A 43 6.14 -0.24 24.34
C SER A 43 5.85 -0.31 25.85
N SER A 44 4.64 0.02 26.30
CA SER A 44 4.30 -0.04 27.74
C SER A 44 2.81 -0.33 27.98
N PRO A 45 2.47 -1.24 28.92
CA PRO A 45 1.08 -1.53 29.27
C PRO A 45 0.28 -0.30 29.72
N SER A 46 0.91 0.64 30.42
CA SER A 46 0.24 1.87 30.87
C SER A 46 -0.15 2.79 29.70
N ARG A 47 0.65 2.80 28.64
CA ARG A 47 0.38 3.57 27.42
C ARG A 47 -0.74 2.92 26.60
N ILE A 48 -0.76 1.59 26.49
CA ILE A 48 -1.89 0.85 25.91
C ILE A 48 -3.17 1.14 26.71
N GLN A 49 -3.10 1.20 28.04
CA GLN A 49 -4.25 1.54 28.87
C GLN A 49 -4.75 2.96 28.60
N ALA A 50 -3.86 3.96 28.52
CA ALA A 50 -4.22 5.33 28.17
C ALA A 50 -4.85 5.43 26.76
N PHE A 51 -4.28 4.73 25.78
CA PHE A 51 -4.87 4.59 24.44
C PHE A 51 -6.28 3.99 24.51
N ASN A 52 -6.47 2.93 25.28
CA ASN A 52 -7.77 2.26 25.44
C ASN A 52 -8.81 3.15 26.11
N GLN A 53 -8.43 3.98 27.08
CA GLN A 53 -9.34 4.96 27.69
C GLN A 53 -9.88 5.94 26.65
N ILE A 54 -9.00 6.47 25.79
CA ILE A 54 -9.40 7.36 24.69
C ILE A 54 -10.27 6.59 23.67
N ALA A 55 -9.91 5.35 23.34
CA ALA A 55 -10.69 4.50 22.44
C ALA A 55 -12.12 4.29 22.95
N MET A 56 -12.29 3.99 24.25
CA MET A 56 -13.60 3.80 24.87
C MET A 56 -14.47 5.05 24.81
N VAL A 57 -13.90 6.24 25.06
CA VAL A 57 -14.62 7.52 24.94
C VAL A 57 -15.10 7.77 23.52
N ASN A 58 -14.37 7.28 22.52
CA ASN A 58 -14.72 7.37 21.10
C ASN A 58 -15.57 6.17 20.60
N GLY A 59 -16.03 5.29 21.49
CA GLY A 59 -16.86 4.12 21.12
C GLY A 59 -16.11 3.03 20.35
N LEU A 60 -14.77 3.01 20.40
CA LEU A 60 -13.93 2.04 19.71
C LEU A 60 -13.50 0.90 20.64
N PRO A 61 -13.31 -0.32 20.11
CA PRO A 61 -12.92 -1.46 20.92
C PRO A 61 -11.51 -1.29 21.49
N THR A 62 -11.28 -1.79 22.69
CA THR A 62 -9.97 -1.78 23.33
C THR A 62 -9.04 -2.82 22.69
N LYS A 63 -7.73 -2.58 22.84
CA LYS A 63 -6.66 -3.42 22.29
C LYS A 63 -5.79 -3.95 23.42
N ARG A 64 -5.39 -5.22 23.30
CA ARG A 64 -4.39 -5.82 24.19
C ARG A 64 -2.94 -5.49 23.78
N GLY A 65 -2.76 -5.13 22.51
CA GLY A 65 -1.49 -4.76 21.89
C GLY A 65 -1.76 -4.23 20.49
N ILE A 66 -0.78 -3.54 19.93
CA ILE A 66 -0.84 -2.91 18.61
C ILE A 66 0.01 -3.73 17.64
N ALA A 67 -0.59 -4.20 16.54
CA ALA A 67 0.14 -4.93 15.52
C ALA A 67 1.02 -3.96 14.70
N LEU A 68 2.33 -4.00 14.95
CA LEU A 68 3.31 -3.29 14.12
C LEU A 68 3.59 -4.06 12.83
N ASP A 69 4.05 -3.33 11.83
CA ASP A 69 4.45 -3.93 10.56
C ASP A 69 5.80 -4.62 10.64
N ILE A 70 5.98 -5.61 9.78
CA ILE A 70 7.25 -6.29 9.56
C ILE A 70 8.04 -5.48 8.53
N PRO A 71 9.30 -5.11 8.80
CA PRO A 71 10.14 -4.40 7.86
C PRO A 71 10.11 -5.05 6.47
N ASN A 72 10.03 -4.22 5.43
CA ASN A 72 10.02 -4.64 4.01
C ASN A 72 8.79 -5.47 3.57
N SER A 73 7.81 -5.72 4.44
CA SER A 73 6.58 -6.43 4.11
C SER A 73 5.40 -5.45 3.96
N TRP A 74 5.17 -4.97 2.73
CA TRP A 74 4.07 -4.06 2.41
C TRP A 74 2.73 -4.58 2.92
N ASN A 75 2.45 -5.88 2.79
CA ASN A 75 1.22 -6.49 3.31
C ASN A 75 1.02 -6.26 4.81
N SER A 76 2.09 -6.35 5.59
CA SER A 76 2.04 -6.05 7.03
C SER A 76 1.90 -4.54 7.30
N THR A 77 2.57 -3.70 6.51
CA THR A 77 2.42 -2.24 6.59
C THR A 77 1.00 -1.80 6.28
N PHE A 78 0.36 -2.38 5.26
CA PHE A 78 -1.05 -2.11 4.92
C PHE A 78 -2.02 -2.55 6.01
N LYS A 79 -1.78 -3.70 6.64
CA LYS A 79 -2.59 -4.14 7.78
C LYS A 79 -2.47 -3.15 8.95
N MET A 80 -1.24 -2.73 9.27
CA MET A 80 -0.97 -1.73 10.32
C MET A 80 -1.66 -0.39 10.01
N VAL A 81 -1.48 0.15 8.80
CA VAL A 81 -2.07 1.43 8.40
C VAL A 81 -3.59 1.38 8.36
N ARG A 82 -4.18 0.28 7.87
CA ARG A 82 -5.64 0.08 7.84
C ARG A 82 -6.23 0.03 9.24
N GLU A 83 -5.55 -0.62 10.17
CA GLU A 83 -5.93 -0.60 11.58
C GLU A 83 -5.77 0.80 12.18
N ALA A 84 -4.65 1.48 11.94
CA ALA A 84 -4.41 2.84 12.41
C ALA A 84 -5.49 3.83 11.93
N LEU A 85 -5.95 3.71 10.69
CA LEU A 85 -7.05 4.53 10.14
C LEU A 85 -8.35 4.38 10.92
N THR A 86 -8.64 3.18 11.43
CA THR A 86 -9.82 2.92 12.29
C THR A 86 -9.73 3.68 13.62
N TYR A 87 -8.50 3.93 14.09
CA TYR A 87 -8.21 4.64 15.33
C TYR A 87 -7.67 6.07 15.09
N LYS A 88 -7.85 6.66 13.89
CA LYS A 88 -7.32 8.00 13.55
C LYS A 88 -7.56 9.05 14.64
N VAL A 89 -8.81 9.17 15.10
CA VAL A 89 -9.21 10.15 16.13
C VAL A 89 -8.52 9.87 17.47
N VAL A 90 -8.43 8.59 17.84
CA VAL A 90 -7.78 8.14 19.08
C VAL A 90 -6.28 8.41 19.04
N LEU A 91 -5.62 8.09 17.92
CA LEU A 91 -4.19 8.30 17.73
C LEU A 91 -3.82 9.78 17.76
N ASN A 92 -4.61 10.64 17.10
CA ASN A 92 -4.38 12.08 17.14
C ASN A 92 -4.60 12.66 18.55
N SER A 93 -5.65 12.23 19.25
CA SER A 93 -5.91 12.66 20.63
C SER A 93 -4.81 12.18 21.60
N TYR A 94 -4.38 10.92 21.48
CA TYR A 94 -3.29 10.37 22.27
C TYR A 94 -1.99 11.13 22.04
N ALA A 95 -1.66 11.41 20.77
CA ALA A 95 -0.44 12.14 20.41
C ALA A 95 -0.44 13.56 21.01
N ASN A 96 -1.57 14.26 20.95
CA ASN A 96 -1.73 15.58 21.55
C ASN A 96 -1.55 15.56 23.08
N GLN A 97 -2.16 14.58 23.77
CA GLN A 97 -2.05 14.45 25.23
C GLN A 97 -0.63 14.10 25.71
N ASN A 98 0.16 13.43 24.87
CA ASN A 98 1.51 12.94 25.21
C ASN A 98 2.64 13.73 24.52
N ALA A 99 2.33 14.88 23.93
CA ALA A 99 3.26 15.72 23.16
C ALA A 99 4.08 14.92 22.12
N LYS A 100 3.42 14.00 21.40
CA LYS A 100 4.00 13.21 20.31
C LYS A 100 3.66 13.81 18.95
N ILE A 101 4.53 13.52 17.98
CA ILE A 101 4.29 13.88 16.59
C ILE A 101 3.07 13.08 16.11
N SER A 102 2.01 13.79 15.73
CA SER A 102 0.81 13.23 15.15
C SER A 102 0.88 13.31 13.62
N PRO A 103 0.40 12.27 12.89
CA PRO A 103 0.17 12.40 11.46
C PRO A 103 -0.87 13.50 11.20
N ASN A 104 -0.56 14.41 10.28
CA ASN A 104 -1.47 15.50 9.94
C ASN A 104 -2.59 15.02 9.00
N GLU A 105 -3.55 15.89 8.69
CA GLU A 105 -4.69 15.51 7.84
C GLU A 105 -4.25 15.01 6.45
N GLN A 106 -3.20 15.60 5.89
CA GLN A 106 -2.64 15.15 4.61
C GLN A 106 -2.02 13.75 4.72
N ASP A 107 -1.30 13.46 5.81
CA ASP A 107 -0.74 12.12 6.07
C ASP A 107 -1.87 11.07 6.14
N TRP A 108 -3.01 11.42 6.76
CA TRP A 108 -4.18 10.53 6.84
C TRP A 108 -4.88 10.33 5.51
N ILE A 109 -5.04 11.38 4.70
CA ILE A 109 -5.61 11.29 3.34
C ILE A 109 -4.75 10.36 2.48
N LYS A 110 -3.42 10.52 2.55
CA LYS A 110 -2.46 9.67 1.85
C LYS A 110 -2.55 8.20 2.29
N ALA A 111 -2.62 7.97 3.61
CA ALA A 111 -2.74 6.64 4.19
C ALA A 111 -4.06 5.95 3.77
N GLN A 112 -5.17 6.68 3.81
CA GLN A 112 -6.48 6.17 3.37
C GLN A 112 -6.47 5.79 1.89
N SER A 113 -5.87 6.64 1.07
CA SER A 113 -5.76 6.43 -0.36
C SER A 113 -4.99 5.15 -0.69
N ILE A 114 -3.80 4.98 -0.13
CA ILE A 114 -3.00 3.78 -0.43
C ILE A 114 -3.70 2.50 0.05
N CYS A 115 -4.44 2.55 1.16
CA CYS A 115 -5.24 1.42 1.64
C CYS A 115 -6.41 1.11 0.69
N GLY A 116 -7.07 2.13 0.14
CA GLY A 116 -8.08 1.96 -0.89
C GLY A 116 -7.51 1.32 -2.14
N PHE A 117 -6.33 1.79 -2.58
CA PHE A 117 -5.61 1.25 -3.72
C PHE A 117 -5.33 -0.22 -3.46
N HIS A 118 -4.58 -0.54 -2.39
CA HIS A 118 -4.24 -1.90 -1.97
C HIS A 118 -5.44 -2.85 -1.94
N LYS A 119 -6.60 -2.40 -1.43
CA LYS A 119 -7.83 -3.19 -1.40
C LYS A 119 -8.30 -3.57 -2.80
N THR A 120 -8.32 -2.64 -3.75
CA THR A 120 -8.65 -2.91 -5.16
C THR A 120 -7.75 -3.98 -5.76
N PHE A 121 -6.45 -3.98 -5.43
CA PHE A 121 -5.51 -5.01 -5.89
C PHE A 121 -5.73 -6.36 -5.20
N GLU A 122 -6.01 -6.36 -3.89
CA GLU A 122 -6.31 -7.58 -3.15
C GLU A 122 -7.56 -8.27 -3.74
N GLU A 123 -8.60 -7.50 -4.07
CA GLU A 123 -9.83 -8.00 -4.69
C GLU A 123 -9.58 -8.51 -6.12
N ALA A 124 -8.86 -7.77 -6.95
CA ALA A 124 -8.48 -8.21 -8.29
C ALA A 124 -7.63 -9.49 -8.26
N THR A 125 -6.71 -9.61 -7.29
CA THR A 125 -5.87 -10.80 -7.11
C THR A 125 -6.69 -12.00 -6.63
N LYS A 126 -7.68 -11.80 -5.76
CA LYS A 126 -8.58 -12.88 -5.28
C LYS A 126 -9.33 -13.53 -6.44
N VAL A 127 -9.92 -12.73 -7.32
CA VAL A 127 -10.66 -13.19 -8.52
C VAL A 127 -9.78 -14.08 -9.41
N ILE A 128 -8.49 -13.77 -9.50
CA ILE A 128 -7.52 -14.53 -10.32
C ILE A 128 -7.06 -15.79 -9.58
N SER A 129 -6.86 -15.70 -8.26
CA SER A 129 -6.41 -16.82 -7.43
C SER A 129 -7.47 -17.91 -7.22
N SER A 130 -8.75 -17.60 -7.42
CA SER A 130 -9.84 -18.59 -7.38
C SER A 130 -9.90 -19.49 -8.61
N ASP A 131 -9.17 -19.15 -9.68
CA ASP A 131 -9.10 -19.98 -10.89
C ASP A 131 -8.03 -21.07 -10.72
N ARG A 132 -8.41 -22.34 -10.96
CA ARG A 132 -7.52 -23.50 -10.80
C ARG A 132 -6.41 -23.56 -11.86
N LYS A 133 -6.44 -22.68 -12.86
CA LYS A 133 -5.39 -22.54 -13.87
C LYS A 133 -4.95 -21.07 -13.98
N PRO A 134 -3.72 -20.71 -13.53
CA PRO A 134 -3.17 -19.39 -13.78
C PRO A 134 -2.91 -19.26 -15.28
N THR A 135 -3.79 -18.60 -16.01
CA THR A 135 -3.74 -18.57 -17.47
C THR A 135 -3.49 -17.14 -17.97
N SER A 136 -2.57 -17.00 -18.91
CA SER A 136 -2.12 -15.73 -19.51
C SER A 136 -3.24 -14.84 -20.05
N TYR A 137 -4.42 -15.37 -20.37
CA TYR A 137 -5.56 -14.57 -20.84
C TYR A 137 -6.26 -13.76 -19.71
N MET A 138 -6.08 -14.14 -18.44
CA MET A 138 -6.59 -13.41 -17.27
C MET A 138 -5.76 -12.16 -16.93
N PHE A 139 -4.65 -11.96 -17.67
CA PHE A 139 -3.75 -10.81 -17.54
C PHE A 139 -4.38 -9.50 -18.00
N PHE A 140 -5.12 -9.53 -19.11
CA PHE A 140 -5.70 -8.34 -19.70
C PHE A 140 -6.78 -7.72 -18.80
N PRO A 141 -7.72 -8.48 -18.19
CA PRO A 141 -8.62 -7.96 -17.17
C PRO A 141 -7.90 -7.36 -15.95
N LEU A 142 -6.82 -7.98 -15.47
CA LEU A 142 -6.04 -7.43 -14.35
C LEU A 142 -5.42 -6.08 -14.72
N ILE A 143 -4.76 -6.00 -15.87
CA ILE A 143 -4.23 -4.75 -16.41
C ILE A 143 -5.32 -3.69 -16.56
N LEU A 144 -6.48 -4.06 -17.09
CA LEU A 144 -7.58 -3.13 -17.25
C LEU A 144 -8.12 -2.67 -15.90
N SER A 145 -8.25 -3.54 -14.90
CA SER A 145 -8.66 -3.13 -13.54
C SER A 145 -7.63 -2.22 -12.87
N ILE A 146 -6.33 -2.45 -13.10
CA ILE A 146 -5.26 -1.57 -12.60
C ILE A 146 -5.35 -0.21 -13.29
N LYS A 147 -5.50 -0.22 -14.62
CA LYS A 147 -5.64 0.99 -15.41
C LYS A 147 -6.90 1.77 -15.01
N ASP A 148 -8.03 1.10 -14.85
CA ASP A 148 -9.30 1.69 -14.43
C ASP A 148 -9.20 2.25 -13.00
N ALA A 149 -8.50 1.56 -12.10
CA ALA A 149 -8.19 2.07 -10.78
C ALA A 149 -7.27 3.30 -10.81
N LEU A 150 -6.27 3.34 -11.71
CA LEU A 150 -5.36 4.48 -11.88
C LEU A 150 -6.00 5.68 -12.59
N ASP A 151 -6.91 5.43 -13.53
CA ASP A 151 -7.62 6.45 -14.30
C ASP A 151 -8.91 6.92 -13.60
N ASN A 152 -9.27 6.33 -12.46
CA ASN A 152 -10.49 6.69 -11.74
C ASN A 152 -10.39 8.14 -11.18
N PRO A 153 -11.34 9.04 -11.51
CA PRO A 153 -11.29 10.45 -11.11
C PRO A 153 -11.28 10.69 -9.61
N ALA A 154 -11.76 9.73 -8.81
CA ALA A 154 -11.68 9.78 -7.36
C ALA A 154 -10.22 9.83 -6.86
N TRP A 155 -9.26 9.35 -7.66
CA TRP A 155 -7.83 9.39 -7.42
C TRP A 155 -7.14 10.64 -7.99
N GLN A 156 -7.87 11.56 -8.61
CA GLN A 156 -7.32 12.86 -9.04
C GLN A 156 -7.70 13.98 -8.07
N THR A 157 -8.20 13.62 -6.89
CA THR A 157 -8.73 14.55 -5.88
C THR A 157 -7.65 15.22 -5.02
N SER A 158 -6.40 14.77 -5.09
CA SER A 158 -5.27 15.46 -4.48
C SER A 158 -4.01 15.32 -5.34
N MET A 159 -3.16 16.35 -5.31
CA MET A 159 -1.87 16.38 -6.02
C MET A 159 -1.00 15.13 -5.72
N VAL A 160 -1.16 14.58 -4.51
CA VAL A 160 -0.42 13.38 -4.07
C VAL A 160 -0.96 12.11 -4.71
N LEU A 161 -2.27 12.03 -4.93
CA LEU A 161 -2.89 10.91 -5.63
C LEU A 161 -2.62 10.97 -7.13
N GLU A 162 -2.53 12.17 -7.69
CA GLU A 162 -2.09 12.39 -9.07
C GLU A 162 -0.62 11.99 -9.26
N GLU A 163 0.29 12.40 -8.35
CA GLU A 163 1.69 11.97 -8.37
C GLU A 163 1.84 10.45 -8.19
N LEU A 164 1.07 9.85 -7.29
CA LEU A 164 1.03 8.42 -7.05
C LEU A 164 0.53 7.67 -8.30
N GLY A 165 -0.60 8.11 -8.85
CA GLY A 165 -1.19 7.58 -10.07
C GLY A 165 -0.25 7.71 -11.26
N ALA A 166 0.39 8.86 -11.45
CA ALA A 166 1.35 9.13 -12.51
C ALA A 166 2.61 8.26 -12.39
N ALA A 167 3.20 8.15 -11.19
CA ALA A 167 4.37 7.30 -10.95
C ALA A 167 4.05 5.82 -11.24
N MET A 168 2.87 5.35 -10.83
CA MET A 168 2.40 3.99 -11.10
C MET A 168 2.09 3.79 -12.60
N LYS A 169 1.49 4.78 -13.27
CA LYS A 169 1.16 4.74 -14.70
C LYS A 169 2.40 4.72 -15.59
N ILE A 170 3.40 5.56 -15.32
CA ILE A 170 4.70 5.56 -16.03
C ILE A 170 5.35 4.16 -15.95
N LYS A 171 5.30 3.55 -14.76
CA LYS A 171 5.94 2.24 -14.54
C LYS A 171 5.13 1.11 -15.14
N PHE A 172 3.80 1.19 -15.07
CA PHE A 172 2.88 0.28 -15.74
C PHE A 172 3.09 0.28 -17.26
N GLU A 173 3.15 1.46 -17.89
CA GLU A 173 3.42 1.62 -19.32
C GLU A 173 4.79 1.05 -19.69
N LYS A 174 5.83 1.33 -18.88
CA LYS A 174 7.18 0.78 -19.11
C LYS A 174 7.21 -0.75 -19.05
N ILE A 175 6.50 -1.35 -18.09
CA ILE A 175 6.46 -2.81 -17.91
C ILE A 175 5.64 -3.48 -19.03
N ILE A 176 4.53 -2.85 -19.44
CA ILE A 176 3.73 -3.31 -20.58
C ILE A 176 4.55 -3.21 -21.87
N LEU A 177 5.28 -2.12 -22.09
CA LEU A 177 6.15 -1.97 -23.27
C LEU A 177 7.23 -3.06 -23.31
N VAL A 178 7.92 -3.33 -22.20
CA VAL A 178 8.95 -4.37 -22.12
C VAL A 178 8.37 -5.76 -22.37
N ASN A 179 7.19 -6.06 -21.82
CA ASN A 179 6.54 -7.36 -21.95
C ASN A 179 5.84 -7.57 -23.31
N LEU A 180 5.34 -6.51 -23.96
CA LEU A 180 4.68 -6.60 -25.27
C LEU A 180 5.63 -6.48 -26.45
N LEU A 181 6.75 -5.74 -26.32
CA LEU A 181 7.69 -5.49 -27.42
C LEU A 181 8.89 -6.44 -27.40
N GLY A 182 9.08 -7.24 -26.34
CA GLY A 182 10.21 -8.17 -26.25
C GLY A 182 11.58 -7.48 -26.26
N THR A 183 11.63 -6.18 -25.98
CA THR A 183 12.87 -5.41 -26.02
C THR A 183 13.56 -5.47 -24.67
N SER A 184 14.68 -6.19 -24.62
CA SER A 184 15.69 -6.07 -23.58
C SER A 184 16.24 -4.65 -23.58
N ILE A 185 15.62 -3.74 -22.84
CA ILE A 185 16.25 -2.45 -22.56
C ILE A 185 17.46 -2.77 -21.66
N PRO A 186 18.70 -2.48 -22.08
CA PRO A 186 19.86 -2.80 -21.28
C PRO A 186 19.76 -2.01 -19.97
N PHE A 187 19.67 -2.73 -18.85
CA PHE A 187 19.82 -2.13 -17.54
C PHE A 187 21.25 -1.59 -17.47
N GLY A 188 21.40 -0.26 -17.52
CA GLY A 188 22.61 0.40 -17.05
C GLY A 188 22.84 -0.06 -15.62
N GLY A 189 23.96 -0.75 -15.41
CA GLY A 189 24.21 -1.58 -14.25
C GLY A 189 24.20 -0.80 -12.94
N GLN A 190 23.60 -1.44 -11.94
CA GLN A 190 24.21 -1.57 -10.62
C GLN A 190 23.64 -2.82 -9.96
N ASP A 191 24.56 -3.74 -9.65
CA ASP A 191 24.35 -5.02 -9.01
C ASP A 191 23.58 -4.87 -7.69
N TYR A 192 22.49 -5.63 -7.57
CA TYR A 192 22.01 -6.06 -6.26
C TYR A 192 21.95 -7.59 -6.27
N ALA A 193 23.04 -8.18 -5.82
CA ALA A 193 23.15 -9.58 -5.49
C ALA A 193 22.22 -9.90 -4.30
N LEU A 194 21.31 -10.85 -4.55
CA LEU A 194 20.73 -11.86 -3.65
C LEU A 194 20.88 -11.65 -2.12
N LEU A 195 19.78 -11.31 -1.44
CA LEU A 195 19.08 -12.14 -0.42
C LEU A 195 17.84 -11.39 0.10
#